data_AF-A0A396U2C3-F1
#
_entry.id   AF-A0A396U2C3-F1
#
_cell.length_a   1.000
_cell.length_b   1.000
_cell.length_c   1.000
_cell.angle_alpha   90.00
_cell.angle_beta   90.00
_cell.angle_gamma   90.00
#
_symmetry.space_group_name_H-M   'P 1'
#
loop_
_entity.id
_entity.type
_entity.pdbx_description
1 polymer ?
#
loop_
_entity_poly.entity_id
_entity_poly.type
_entity_poly.pdbx_seq_one_letter_code
_entity_poly.pdbx_strand_id
1 'polypeptide(L)'
;MRSIMHTILAESTTSISELKKNPMAVVDQGDGFPVAVLNRNQPAFYCVPAEAYELLMDKLEDLELAQIVEERKNQPEIKVSLDDL
;
A
#
# COMPACT_ATOMS: atom_id res chain seq x y z
N MET A 1 10.86 -2.81 31.92
CA MET A 1 10.49 -2.10 30.68
C MET A 1 10.03 -3.14 29.67
N ARG A 2 8.75 -3.19 29.31
CA ARG A 2 8.22 -4.21 28.38
C ARG A 2 8.60 -3.78 26.98
N SER A 3 9.58 -4.45 26.36
CA SER A 3 9.90 -4.23 24.95
C SER A 3 8.74 -4.79 24.13
N ILE A 4 7.97 -3.92 23.50
CA ILE A 4 7.00 -4.31 22.48
C ILE A 4 7.83 -4.50 21.21
N MET A 5 7.95 -5.74 20.73
CA MET A 5 8.54 -6.01 19.43
C MET A 5 7.55 -5.56 18.37
N HIS A 6 7.93 -4.57 17.57
CA HIS A 6 7.17 -4.13 16.41
C HIS A 6 7.71 -4.82 15.17
N THR A 7 6.84 -5.50 14.42
CA THR A 7 7.19 -6.02 13.10
C THR A 7 7.32 -4.85 12.14
N ILE A 8 8.48 -4.74 11.48
CA ILE A 8 8.73 -3.77 10.42
C ILE A 8 8.45 -4.46 9.08
N LEU A 9 7.56 -3.89 8.28
CA LEU A 9 7.11 -4.39 6.97
C LEU A 9 7.87 -3.72 5.81
N ALA A 10 9.09 -3.28 6.08
CA ALA A 10 9.97 -2.61 5.14
C ALA A 10 11.40 -3.12 5.37
N GLU A 11 12.15 -3.29 4.29
CA GLU A 11 13.56 -3.69 4.38
C GLU A 11 14.47 -2.51 4.78
N SER A 12 14.01 -1.29 4.48
CA SER A 12 14.70 -0.05 4.80
C SER A 12 14.04 0.68 5.98
N THR A 13 14.86 1.27 6.85
CA THR A 13 14.40 2.11 7.96
C THR A 13 15.17 3.42 8.01
N THR A 14 14.51 4.50 8.44
CA THR A 14 15.15 5.80 8.71
C THR A 14 14.61 6.41 10.00
N SER A 15 15.29 7.44 10.53
CA SER A 15 14.74 8.22 11.65
C SER A 15 13.90 9.38 11.15
N ILE A 16 12.95 9.84 11.96
CA ILE A 16 12.17 11.06 11.68
C ILE A 16 13.07 12.30 11.52
N SER A 17 14.24 12.31 12.16
CA SER A 17 15.22 13.40 12.04
C SER A 17 15.90 13.40 10.68
N GLU A 18 16.31 12.24 10.17
CA GLU A 18 16.92 12.10 8.84
C GLU A 18 15.90 12.40 7.73
N LEU A 19 14.66 11.91 7.86
CA LEU A 19 13.57 12.26 6.94
C LEU A 19 13.36 13.78 6.84
N LYS A 20 13.35 14.48 7.98
CA LYS A 20 13.20 15.94 7.99
C LYS A 20 14.37 16.68 7.34
N LYS A 21 15.57 16.11 7.42
CA LYS A 21 16.79 16.70 6.88
C LYS A 21 16.86 16.57 5.36
N ASN A 22 16.53 15.40 4.82
CA ASN A 22 16.52 15.16 3.39
C ASN A 22 15.46 14.11 3.01
N PRO A 23 14.21 14.51 2.75
CA PRO A 23 13.13 13.57 2.48
C PRO A 23 13.33 12.79 1.18
N MET A 24 13.90 13.43 0.14
CA MET A 24 14.12 12.77 -1.15
C MET A 24 15.16 11.66 -1.06
N ALA A 25 16.27 11.88 -0.35
CA ALA A 25 17.28 10.84 -0.15
C ALA A 25 16.74 9.63 0.62
N VAL A 26 15.79 9.84 1.55
CA VAL A 26 15.11 8.74 2.25
C VAL A 26 14.23 7.95 1.29
N VAL A 27 13.49 8.63 0.40
CA VAL A 27 12.68 7.96 -0.63
C VAL A 27 13.57 7.14 -1.56
N ASP A 28 14.68 7.72 -2.03
CA ASP A 28 15.63 7.05 -2.93
C ASP A 28 16.29 5.82 -2.26
N GLN A 29 16.54 5.87 -0.95
CA GLN A 29 17.05 4.72 -0.18
C GLN A 29 16.07 3.53 -0.20
N GLY A 30 14.78 3.79 -0.39
CA GLY A 30 13.77 2.75 -0.50
C GLY A 30 13.89 1.92 -1.77
N ASP A 31 14.60 2.39 -2.80
CA ASP A 31 14.73 1.73 -4.11
C ASP A 31 13.36 1.31 -4.70
N GLY A 32 12.39 2.22 -4.61
CA GLY A 32 11.01 1.98 -5.02
C GLY A 32 10.14 1.23 -3.99
N PHE A 33 10.71 0.74 -2.89
CA PHE A 33 9.99 0.09 -1.79
C PHE A 33 9.72 1.04 -0.61
N PRO A 34 8.77 0.69 0.28
CA PRO A 34 8.50 1.47 1.49
C PRO A 34 9.72 1.57 2.41
N VAL A 35 9.86 2.72 3.08
CA VAL A 35 10.83 2.95 4.16
C VAL A 35 10.12 3.16 5.48
N ALA A 36 10.44 2.38 6.50
CA ALA A 36 9.88 2.58 7.84
C ALA A 36 10.54 3.77 8.53
N VAL A 37 9.74 4.74 8.96
CA VAL A 37 10.20 5.94 9.65
C VAL A 37 10.04 5.77 11.15
N LEU A 38 11.17 5.82 11.86
CA LEU A 38 11.24 5.59 13.30
C LEU A 38 11.21 6.91 14.08
N ASN A 39 10.45 6.93 15.17
CA ASN A 39 10.49 7.98 16.19
C ASN A 39 10.84 7.35 17.54
N ARG A 40 11.94 7.78 18.18
CA ARG A 40 12.45 7.19 19.43
C ARG A 40 12.60 5.66 19.36
N ASN A 41 13.16 5.17 18.25
CA ASN A 41 13.36 3.74 17.94
C ASN A 41 12.06 2.90 17.85
N GLN A 42 10.92 3.56 17.64
CA GLN A 42 9.64 2.90 17.40
C GLN A 42 9.15 3.26 16.00
N PRO A 43 8.65 2.31 15.18
CA PRO A 43 8.10 2.62 13.87
C PRO A 43 6.86 3.51 14.04
N ALA A 44 6.91 4.69 13.43
CA ALA A 44 5.83 5.68 13.51
C ALA A 44 4.93 5.63 12.28
N PHE A 45 5.52 5.54 11.09
CA PHE A 45 4.81 5.42 9.81
C PHE A 45 5.74 4.83 8.73
N TYR A 46 5.19 4.52 7.57
CA TYR A 46 5.94 4.17 6.37
C TYR A 46 5.92 5.33 5.39
N CYS A 47 7.07 5.65 4.82
CA CYS A 47 7.17 6.48 3.64
C CYS A 47 7.08 5.54 2.43
N VAL A 48 6.02 5.68 1.62
CA VAL A 48 5.79 4.87 0.42
C VAL A 48 6.03 5.76 -0.79
N PRO A 49 6.92 5.41 -1.74
CA PRO A 49 7.07 6.14 -2.99
C PRO A 49 5.75 6.26 -3.75
N ALA A 50 5.55 7.36 -4.46
CA ALA A 50 4.27 7.64 -5.14
C ALA A 50 3.87 6.52 -6.11
N GLU A 51 4.78 6.11 -6.99
CA GLU A 51 4.54 5.02 -7.96
C GLU A 51 4.17 3.70 -7.29
N ALA A 52 4.82 3.38 -6.16
CA ALA A 52 4.51 2.18 -5.39
C ALA A 52 3.14 2.26 -4.70
N TYR A 53 2.73 3.45 -4.25
CA TYR A 53 1.42 3.67 -3.65
C TYR A 53 0.31 3.60 -4.70
N GLU A 54 0.51 4.19 -5.88
CA GLU A 54 -0.41 4.10 -7.02
C GLU A 54 -0.62 2.63 -7.42
N LEU A 55 0.47 1.87 -7.61
CA LEU A 55 0.39 0.44 -7.93
C LEU A 55 -0.32 -0.37 -6.86
N LEU A 56 -0.13 -0.03 -5.57
CA LEU A 56 -0.84 -0.68 -4.46
C LEU A 56 -2.35 -0.44 -4.55
N MET A 57 -2.76 0.80 -4.84
CA MET A 57 -4.18 1.16 -4.98
C MET A 57 -4.83 0.45 -6.17
N ASP A 58 -4.16 0.42 -7.32
CA ASP A 58 -4.63 -0.31 -8.51
C ASP A 58 -4.88 -1.80 -8.20
N LYS A 59 -3.97 -2.42 -7.44
CA LYS A 59 -4.12 -3.83 -7.04
C LYS A 59 -5.25 -4.06 -6.05
N LEU A 60 -5.56 -3.09 -5.18
CA LEU A 60 -6.71 -3.18 -4.28
C LEU A 60 -8.03 -3.11 -5.07
N GLU A 61 -8.12 -2.22 -6.05
CA GLU A 61 -9.28 -2.12 -6.95
C GLU A 61 -9.49 -3.41 -7.75
N ASP A 62 -8.41 -4.00 -8.30
CA ASP A 62 -8.44 -5.31 -8.98
C ASP A 62 -9.04 -6.39 -8.07
N LEU A 63 -8.68 -6.41 -6.78
CA LEU A 63 -9.17 -7.39 -5.81
C LEU A 63 -10.67 -7.21 -5.50
N GLU A 64 -11.13 -5.98 -5.34
CA GLU A 64 -12.54 -5.66 -5.15
C GLU A 64 -13.37 -6.09 -6.36
N LEU A 65 -12.88 -5.81 -7.58
CA LEU A 65 -13.54 -6.26 -8.80
C LEU A 65 -13.56 -7.78 -8.92
N ALA A 66 -12.47 -8.46 -8.58
CA ALA A 66 -12.41 -9.92 -8.57
C ALA A 66 -13.43 -10.54 -7.60
N GLN A 67 -13.66 -9.92 -6.44
CA GLN A 67 -14.70 -10.36 -5.50
C GLN A 67 -16.10 -10.24 -6.11
N ILE A 68 -16.40 -9.12 -6.79
CA ILE A 68 -17.69 -8.94 -7.47
C ILE A 68 -17.90 -10.01 -8.55
N VAL A 69 -16.86 -10.30 -9.34
CA VAL A 69 -16.92 -11.36 -10.35
C VAL A 69 -17.21 -12.71 -9.71
N GLU A 70 -16.51 -13.05 -8.63
CA GLU A 70 -16.68 -14.31 -7.91
C GLU A 70 -18.10 -14.46 -7.32
N GLU A 71 -18.66 -13.39 -6.74
CA GLU A 71 -20.03 -13.37 -6.22
C GLU A 71 -21.09 -13.54 -7.31
N ARG A 72 -20.80 -13.06 -8.52
CA ARG A 72 -21.75 -13.03 -9.64
C ARG A 72 -21.58 -14.16 -10.63
N LYS A 73 -20.48 -14.90 -10.60
CA LYS A 73 -20.13 -15.89 -11.65
C LYS A 73 -21.18 -16.99 -11.89
N ASN A 74 -22.00 -17.29 -10.89
CA ASN A 74 -23.04 -18.33 -10.96
C ASN A 74 -24.46 -17.76 -10.99
N GLN A 75 -24.62 -16.43 -11.13
CA GLN A 75 -25.94 -15.82 -11.22
C GLN A 75 -26.58 -16.12 -12.59
N PRO A 76 -27.92 -16.24 -12.66
CA PRO A 76 -28.61 -16.43 -13.93
C PRO A 76 -28.32 -15.29 -14.89
N GLU A 77 -27.92 -15.62 -16.12
CA GLU A 77 -27.75 -14.63 -17.18
C GLU A 77 -29.12 -14.19 -17.73
N ILE A 78 -29.30 -12.88 -17.89
CA ILE A 78 -30.49 -12.29 -18.49
C ILE A 78 -30.08 -11.65 -19.82
N LYS A 79 -30.62 -12.17 -20.91
CA LYS A 79 -30.39 -11.59 -22.24
C LYS A 79 -31.21 -10.31 -22.40
N VAL A 80 -30.55 -9.20 -22.75
CA VAL A 80 -31.16 -7.89 -22.99
C VAL A 80 -30.65 -7.31 -24.32
N SER A 81 -31.47 -6.50 -25.00
CA SER A 81 -31.04 -5.68 -26.14
C SER A 81 -30.68 -4.27 -25.68
N LEU A 82 -29.73 -3.62 -26.34
CA LEU A 82 -29.43 -2.20 -26.08
C LEU A 82 -30.60 -1.29 -26.48
N ASP A 83 -31.42 -1.71 -27.44
CA ASP A 83 -32.62 -0.97 -27.89
C ASP A 83 -33.78 -1.01 -26.86
N ASP A 84 -33.65 -1.83 -25.81
CA ASP A 84 -34.68 -2.03 -24.76
C ASP A 84 -34.37 -1.27 -23.44
N LEU A 85 -33.31 -0.44 -23.42
CA LEU A 85 -32.88 0.40 -22.28
C LEU A 85 -33.34 1.85 -22.43
#